data_AF-D3ABN9-F1
#
_entry.id   AF-D3ABN9-F1
#
_cell.length_a   1.000
_cell.length_b   1.000
_cell.length_c   1.000
_cell.angle_alpha   90.00
_cell.angle_beta   90.00
_cell.angle_gamma   90.00
#
_symmetry.space_group_name_H-M   'P 1'
#
loop_
_entity.id
_entity.type
_entity.pdbx_description
1 polymer ?
#
loop_
_entity_poly.entity_id
_entity_poly.type
_entity_poly.pdbx_seq_one_letter_code
_entity_poly.pdbx_strand_id
1 'polypeptide(L)' 'MPVVKIHEQMGDFVRFETAKTEYHLSLSPFPRSASAMIPASLAMAA' A
#
# COMPACT_ATOMS: atom_id res chain seq x y z
N MET A 1 -5.85 -11.26 1.60
CA MET A 1 -5.16 -11.86 2.77
C MET A 1 -5.66 -11.17 4.02
N PRO A 2 -6.10 -11.90 5.05
CA PRO A 2 -6.60 -11.28 6.28
C PRO A 2 -5.45 -10.63 7.06
N VAL A 3 -5.72 -9.45 7.64
CA VAL A 3 -4.83 -8.79 8.60
C VAL A 3 -4.94 -9.53 9.93
N VAL A 4 -3.80 -9.95 10.47
CA VAL A 4 -3.71 -10.64 11.75
C VAL A 4 -3.50 -9.62 12.87
N LYS A 5 -2.72 -8.56 12.61
CA LYS A 5 -2.37 -7.56 13.61
C LYS A 5 -2.03 -6.22 12.96
N ILE A 6 -2.38 -5.12 13.61
CA ILE A 6 -1.94 -3.77 13.24
C ILE A 6 -0.85 -3.35 14.23
N HIS A 7 0.31 -2.97 13.72
CA HIS A 7 1.45 -2.54 14.51
C HIS A 7 1.40 -1.04 14.77
N GLU A 8 1.23 -0.26 13.69
CA GLU A 8 1.22 1.19 13.75
C GLU A 8 0.21 1.73 12.75
N GLN A 9 -0.53 2.76 13.15
CA GLN A 9 -1.45 3.47 12.28
C GLN A 9 -1.22 4.97 12.49
N MET A 10 -0.74 5.62 11.44
CA MET A 10 -0.57 7.07 11.35
C MET A 10 -1.44 7.61 10.22
N GLY A 11 -1.58 8.94 10.14
CA GLY A 11 -2.35 9.57 9.06
C GLY A 11 -1.82 9.21 7.66
N ASP A 12 -0.52 8.98 7.55
CA ASP A 12 0.16 8.81 6.26
C ASP A 12 0.45 7.35 5.91
N PHE A 13 0.44 6.43 6.88
CA PHE A 13 0.73 5.01 6.65
C PHE A 13 0.15 4.08 7.72
N VAL A 14 0.06 2.79 7.37
CA VAL A 14 -0.31 1.69 8.26
C VAL A 14 0.70 0.56 8.14
N ARG A 15 1.20 0.07 9.28
CA ARG A 15 2.00 -1.16 9.36
C ARG A 15 1.15 -2.27 9.95
N PHE A 16 1.05 -3.37 9.23
CA PHE A 16 0.22 -4.50 9.64
C PHE A 16 0.85 -5.83 9.25
N GLU A 17 0.55 -6.86 10.01
CA GLU A 17 0.98 -8.21 9.77
C GLU A 17 -0.18 -9.04 9.22
N THR A 18 0.13 -9.88 8.25
CA THR A 18 -0.76 -10.94 7.77
C THR A 18 -0.15 -12.30 8.10
N ALA A 19 -0.88 -13.38 7.86
CA ALA A 19 -0.37 -14.74 8.07
C ALA A 19 0.91 -15.10 7.25
N LYS A 20 1.34 -14.28 6.29
CA LYS A 20 2.56 -14.51 5.51
C LYS A 20 3.73 -13.65 5.94
N THR A 21 3.49 -12.36 6.22
CA THR A 21 4.55 -11.36 6.48
C THR A 21 3.94 -10.05 6.97
N GLU A 22 4.80 -9.15 7.43
CA GLU A 22 4.53 -7.74 7.69
C GLU A 22 4.50 -6.93 6.38
N TYR A 23 3.56 -5.99 6.32
CA TYR A 23 3.35 -5.05 5.22
C TYR A 23 3.37 -3.61 5.72
N HIS A 24 3.84 -2.73 4.86
CA HIS A 24 3.81 -1.28 5.05
C HIS A 24 2.97 -0.64 3.94
N LEU A 25 1.82 -0.08 4.31
CA LEU A 25 0.88 0.55 3.39
C LEU A 25 0.92 2.06 3.56
N SER A 26 1.38 2.77 2.53
CA SER A 26 1.25 4.24 2.47
C SER A 26 -0.18 4.63 2.10
N LEU A 27 -0.73 5.59 2.83
CA LEU A 27 -2.01 6.23 2.55
C LEU A 27 -1.83 7.56 1.79
N SER A 28 -0.58 7.96 1.56
CA SER A 28 -0.27 9.15 0.76
C SER A 28 -0.78 8.97 -0.67
N PRO A 29 -1.42 9.99 -1.26
CA PRO A 29 -1.90 9.90 -2.63
C PRO A 29 -0.71 9.68 -3.57
N PHE A 30 -0.87 8.77 -4.53
CA PHE A 30 0.15 8.56 -5.54
C PHE A 30 0.38 9.87 -6.32
N PRO A 31 1.64 10.30 -6.50
CA PRO A 31 1.91 11.57 -7.16
C PRO A 31 1.34 11.56 -8.58
N ARG A 32 0.46 12.53 -8.90
CA ARG A 32 -0.20 12.64 -10.21
C ARG A 32 0.78 12.71 -11.38
N SER A 33 1.97 13.27 -11.16
CA SER A 33 3.04 13.34 -12.16
C SER A 33 3.66 11.98 -12.48
N ALA A 34 3.62 11.03 -11.53
CA ALA A 34 4.11 9.68 -11.74
C ALA A 34 3.06 8.77 -12.40
N SER A 35 1.75 9.10 -12.35
CA SER A 35 0.72 8.36 -13.10
C SER A 35 0.93 8.37 -14.61
N ALA A 36 1.57 9.43 -15.14
CA ALA A 36 1.97 9.49 -16.55
C ALA A 36 3.13 8.54 -16.90
N MET A 37 3.84 8.02 -15.89
CA MET A 37 4.99 7.13 -16.02
C MET A 37 4.69 5.69 -15.57
N ILE A 38 3.49 5.38 -15.08
CA ILE A 38 3.12 3.98 -14.77
C ILE A 38 2.87 3.27 -16.11
N PRO A 39 3.64 2.22 -16.46
CA PRO A 39 3.33 1.39 -17.61
C PRO A 39 1.89 0.89 -17.48
N ALA A 40 1.08 0.99 -18.53
CA ALA A 40 -0.33 0.60 -18.49
C ALA A 40 -0.56 -0.84 -17.98
N SER A 41 0.45 -1.70 -18.07
CA SER A 41 0.46 -3.06 -17.51
C SER A 41 0.45 -3.13 -15.98
N LEU A 42 0.89 -2.08 -15.27
CA LEU A 42 0.88 -2.01 -13.80
C LEU A 42 -0.42 -1.41 -13.25
N ALA A 43 -1.26 -0.81 -14.11
CA ALA A 43 -2.53 -0.19 -13.72
C ALA A 43 -3.64 -1.23 -13.39
N MET A 44 -3.37 -2.52 -13.58
CA MET A 44 -4.29 -3.62 -13.26
C MET A 44 -3.71 -4.53 -12.18
N ALA A 45 -3.55 -3.99 -10.97
CA ALA A 45 -3.53 -4.79 -9.76
C ALA A 45 -4.48 -4.12 -8.76
N ALA A 46 -5.78 -4.35 -8.99
CA ALA A 46 -6.88 -4.02 -8.09
C ALA A 46 -7.35 -5.30 -7.39
#